data_AF-A0A949JCA2-F1
#
_entry.id   AF-A0A949JCA2-F1
#
_cell.length_a   1.000
_cell.length_b   1.000
_cell.length_c   1.000
_cell.angle_alpha   90.00
_cell.angle_beta   90.00
_cell.angle_gamma   90.00
#
_symmetry.space_group_name_H-M   'P 1'
#
loop_
_entity.id
_entity.type
_entity.pdbx_description
1 polymer ?
#
loop_
_entity_poly.entity_id
_entity_poly.type
_entity_poly.pdbx_seq_one_letter_code
_entity_poly.pdbx_strand_id
1 'polypeptide(L)'
;FVSPRAEAQRIAMDRFRLRETLDKAGVRVSAYHFTSDFSDFESACKDFNYECITKARFSSSGHGSYIVKSPDDVKNAWEERKKARKPSEDVIVEQYIPFSTEDNQLVVRNKDTYFCKTLGHYQLYGDYHSSWQPIYRNDEEREGFESVKDQVFSFAEKATLALAGPKGRGIHAVEQFLDFESKKVYVNEVSCRPHDTGMVTFKTHYPGYSQSGLHIRAATQIPMEPGLIEKTDGIRLLKSIRPGASHVIVSPCEGWNPQFRGREKALQHGDVWIFKKPYAFHEPHHGRRLGVALALADTVAEAIKQAELAAHAIEIKTNEAPGWKPQWMTEKHVIS
;
A
#
# COMPACT_ATOMS: atom_id res chain seq x y z
N PHE A 1 -20.52 -14.58 -8.37
CA PHE A 1 -19.06 -14.61 -8.60
C PHE A 1 -18.42 -13.57 -7.68
N VAL A 2 -17.42 -13.95 -6.88
CA VAL A 2 -16.71 -13.04 -5.96
C VAL A 2 -15.24 -13.00 -6.40
N SER A 3 -14.76 -11.80 -6.72
CA SER A 3 -13.39 -11.56 -7.18
C SER A 3 -12.48 -11.16 -6.00
N PRO A 4 -11.24 -11.67 -5.92
CA PRO A 4 -10.68 -12.74 -6.72
C PRO A 4 -11.18 -14.12 -6.29
N ARG A 5 -11.59 -14.28 -5.03
CA ARG A 5 -12.33 -15.41 -4.46
C ARG A 5 -12.86 -15.00 -3.08
N ALA A 6 -14.01 -15.51 -2.64
CA ALA A 6 -14.53 -15.23 -1.30
C ALA A 6 -13.55 -15.65 -0.19
N GLU A 7 -12.90 -16.80 -0.36
CA GLU A 7 -11.89 -17.31 0.58
C GLU A 7 -10.66 -16.41 0.68
N ALA A 8 -10.21 -15.85 -0.45
CA ALA A 8 -9.07 -14.93 -0.48
C ALA A 8 -9.35 -13.68 0.38
N GLN A 9 -10.57 -13.12 0.28
CA GLN A 9 -11.00 -12.01 1.12
C GLN A 9 -11.08 -12.41 2.60
N ARG A 10 -11.61 -13.61 2.89
CA ARG A 10 -11.72 -14.13 4.27
C ARG A 10 -10.37 -14.30 4.95
N ILE A 11 -9.34 -14.71 4.19
CA ILE A 11 -7.96 -14.84 4.66
C ILE A 11 -7.32 -13.46 4.81
N ALA A 12 -7.36 -12.62 3.77
CA ALA A 12 -6.70 -11.31 3.76
C ALA A 12 -7.18 -10.36 4.86
N MET A 13 -8.44 -10.47 5.29
CA MET A 13 -9.03 -9.61 6.31
C MET A 13 -8.72 -10.06 7.76
N ASP A 14 -8.09 -11.22 7.96
CA ASP A 14 -7.77 -11.78 9.28
C ASP A 14 -6.25 -11.99 9.37
N ARG A 15 -5.54 -11.15 10.14
CA ARG A 15 -4.07 -11.17 10.18
C ARG A 15 -3.50 -12.52 10.61
N PHE A 16 -4.21 -13.28 11.46
CA PHE A 16 -3.74 -14.58 11.92
C PHE A 16 -3.78 -15.59 10.76
N ARG A 17 -4.93 -15.67 10.09
CA ARG A 17 -5.08 -16.54 8.91
C ARG A 17 -4.15 -16.16 7.79
N LEU A 18 -4.00 -14.86 7.54
CA LEU A 18 -3.10 -14.35 6.52
C LEU A 18 -1.66 -14.76 6.82
N ARG A 19 -1.17 -14.50 8.04
CA ARG A 19 0.20 -14.84 8.43
C ARG A 19 0.45 -16.34 8.31
N GLU A 20 -0.42 -17.19 8.86
CA GLU A 20 -0.29 -18.64 8.74
C GLU A 20 -0.33 -19.11 7.28
N THR A 21 -1.17 -18.50 6.44
CA THR A 21 -1.28 -18.87 5.01
C THR A 21 -0.01 -18.53 4.25
N LEU A 22 0.56 -17.35 4.52
CA LEU A 22 1.82 -16.93 3.91
C LEU A 22 2.99 -17.81 4.36
N ASP A 23 3.08 -18.08 5.66
CA ASP A 23 4.13 -18.95 6.23
C ASP A 23 4.07 -20.37 5.63
N LYS A 24 2.88 -20.98 5.59
CA LYS A 24 2.63 -22.28 4.95
C LYS A 24 2.89 -22.27 3.43
N ALA A 25 2.79 -21.11 2.78
CA ALA A 25 3.13 -20.96 1.36
C ALA A 25 4.65 -20.93 1.09
N GLY A 26 5.47 -20.93 2.15
CA GLY A 26 6.93 -20.91 2.05
C GLY A 26 7.47 -19.58 1.51
N VAL A 27 6.72 -18.49 1.67
CA VAL A 27 7.27 -17.13 1.52
C VAL A 27 7.83 -16.69 2.86
N ARG A 28 8.90 -15.89 2.82
CA ARG A 28 9.48 -15.38 4.06
C ARG A 28 8.53 -14.36 4.70
N VAL A 29 8.26 -14.54 5.98
CA VAL A 29 7.46 -13.65 6.83
C VAL A 29 8.29 -13.19 8.04
N SER A 30 7.89 -12.11 8.72
CA SER A 30 8.45 -11.78 10.03
C SER A 30 8.19 -12.91 11.02
N ALA A 31 9.09 -13.14 11.99
CA ALA A 31 8.77 -14.01 13.11
C ALA A 31 7.57 -13.43 13.87
N TYR A 32 6.68 -14.28 14.38
CA TYR A 32 5.40 -13.83 14.94
C TYR A 32 4.94 -14.68 16.11
N HIS A 33 4.14 -14.08 16.98
CA HIS A 33 3.43 -14.74 18.07
C HIS A 33 1.98 -14.25 18.13
N PHE A 34 1.03 -15.17 18.32
CA PHE A 34 -0.38 -14.83 18.48
C PHE A 34 -0.77 -14.93 19.93
N THR A 35 -1.49 -13.93 20.44
CA THR A 35 -1.94 -13.96 21.82
C THR A 35 -3.20 -13.12 22.02
N SER A 36 -3.93 -13.44 23.09
CA SER A 36 -5.06 -12.66 23.60
C SER A 36 -4.93 -12.38 25.11
N ASP A 37 -3.77 -12.68 25.69
CA ASP A 37 -3.47 -12.50 27.11
C ASP A 37 -2.32 -11.49 27.28
N PHE A 38 -2.43 -10.60 28.27
CA PHE A 38 -1.45 -9.55 28.47
C PHE A 38 -0.10 -10.09 28.95
N SER A 39 -0.08 -11.13 29.79
CA SER A 39 1.18 -11.70 30.29
C SER A 39 1.94 -12.41 29.17
N ASP A 40 1.24 -13.15 28.32
CA ASP A 40 1.83 -13.79 27.15
C ASP A 40 2.26 -12.76 26.09
N PHE A 41 1.51 -11.67 25.91
CA PHE A 41 1.89 -10.53 25.08
C PHE A 41 3.17 -9.84 25.57
N GLU A 42 3.31 -9.60 26.87
CA GLU A 42 4.52 -9.04 27.47
C GLU A 42 5.73 -9.97 27.26
N SER A 43 5.54 -11.28 27.45
CA SER A 43 6.58 -12.28 27.17
C SER A 43 7.00 -12.26 25.71
N ALA A 44 6.06 -12.24 24.77
CA ALA A 44 6.36 -12.19 23.33
C ALA A 44 7.10 -10.91 22.92
N CYS A 45 6.72 -9.76 23.49
CA CYS A 45 7.47 -8.51 23.28
C CYS A 45 8.92 -8.64 23.77
N LYS A 46 9.12 -9.24 24.94
CA LYS A 46 10.44 -9.48 25.51
C LYS A 46 11.28 -10.47 24.68
N ASP A 47 10.67 -11.53 24.16
CA ASP A 47 11.35 -12.52 23.31
C ASP A 47 11.88 -11.91 22.00
N PHE A 48 11.21 -10.86 21.50
CA PHE A 48 11.70 -10.04 20.39
C PHE A 48 12.58 -8.86 20.83
N ASN A 49 13.08 -8.85 22.07
CA ASN A 49 13.89 -7.78 22.65
C ASN A 49 13.24 -6.38 22.55
N TYR A 50 11.92 -6.33 22.58
CA TYR A 50 11.14 -5.11 22.37
C TYR A 50 11.34 -4.45 21.01
N GLU A 51 11.94 -5.15 20.03
CA GLU A 51 12.01 -4.71 18.63
C GLU A 51 10.91 -5.43 17.85
N CYS A 52 9.65 -5.08 18.15
CA CYS A 52 8.49 -5.70 17.55
C CYS A 52 7.40 -4.68 17.17
N ILE A 53 6.57 -5.09 16.21
CA ILE A 53 5.34 -4.40 15.87
C ILE A 53 4.16 -5.26 16.31
N THR A 54 3.24 -4.64 17.05
CA THR A 54 2.00 -5.28 17.49
C THR A 54 0.88 -4.83 16.58
N LYS A 55 -0.02 -5.74 16.22
CA LYS A 55 -1.14 -5.44 15.33
C LYS A 55 -2.39 -6.17 15.84
N ALA A 56 -3.50 -5.45 15.99
CA ALA A 56 -4.78 -6.08 16.24
C ALA A 56 -5.16 -7.02 15.07
N ARG A 57 -5.82 -8.13 15.39
CA ARG A 57 -6.20 -9.16 14.41
C ARG A 57 -6.99 -8.63 13.21
N PHE A 58 -7.87 -7.66 13.45
CA PHE A 58 -8.73 -7.04 12.44
C PHE A 58 -8.48 -5.52 12.39
N SER A 59 -7.53 -5.09 11.57
CA SER A 59 -7.20 -3.67 11.42
C SER A 59 -6.96 -3.23 9.97
N SER A 60 -6.96 -1.92 9.76
CA SER A 60 -6.64 -1.29 8.47
C SER A 60 -6.05 0.11 8.72
N SER A 61 -5.17 0.57 7.83
CA SER A 61 -4.59 1.92 7.87
C SER A 61 -3.86 2.22 9.19
N GLY A 62 -3.02 1.29 9.66
CA GLY A 62 -2.23 1.42 10.90
C GLY A 62 -2.99 1.39 12.22
N HIS A 63 -4.31 1.61 12.24
CA HIS A 63 -5.11 1.69 13.46
C HIS A 63 -5.06 0.38 14.26
N GLY A 64 -4.75 0.46 15.56
CA GLY A 64 -4.56 -0.74 16.36
C GLY A 64 -3.24 -1.46 16.09
N SER A 65 -2.24 -0.74 15.60
CA SER A 65 -0.86 -1.24 15.50
C SER A 65 0.08 -0.32 16.28
N TYR A 66 1.13 -0.87 16.87
CA TYR A 66 2.10 -0.12 17.66
C TYR A 66 3.50 -0.66 17.45
N ILE A 67 4.50 0.22 17.35
CA ILE A 67 5.91 -0.19 17.32
C ILE A 67 6.45 -0.12 18.74
N VAL A 68 6.73 -1.27 19.31
CA VAL A 68 7.41 -1.39 20.61
C VAL A 68 8.90 -1.17 20.34
N LYS A 69 9.57 -0.37 21.18
CA LYS A 69 11.03 -0.17 21.17
C LYS A 69 11.66 -0.34 22.55
N SER A 70 10.83 -0.44 23.59
CA SER A 70 11.26 -0.51 24.98
C SER A 70 10.20 -1.20 25.85
N PRO A 71 10.55 -1.67 27.06
CA PRO A 71 9.58 -2.19 28.02
C PRO A 71 8.43 -1.21 28.34
N ASP A 72 8.70 0.09 28.35
CA ASP A 72 7.72 1.14 28.68
C ASP A 72 6.60 1.24 27.62
N ASP A 73 6.87 0.79 26.40
CA ASP A 73 5.90 0.80 25.30
C ASP A 73 4.85 -0.31 25.43
N VAL A 74 5.14 -1.40 26.14
CA VAL A 74 4.33 -2.63 26.14
C VAL A 74 2.88 -2.36 26.53
N LYS A 75 2.66 -1.58 27.59
CA LYS A 75 1.30 -1.26 28.05
C LYS A 75 0.53 -0.41 27.02
N ASN A 76 1.21 0.55 26.40
CA ASN A 76 0.60 1.40 25.37
C ASN A 76 0.29 0.58 24.11
N ALA A 77 1.21 -0.27 23.69
CA ALA A 77 1.07 -1.17 22.56
C ALA A 77 -0.09 -2.16 22.74
N TRP A 78 -0.28 -2.67 23.95
CA TRP A 78 -1.44 -3.46 24.31
C TRP A 78 -2.71 -2.64 24.10
N GLU A 79 -2.84 -1.48 24.76
CA GLU A 79 -4.05 -0.66 24.69
C GLU A 79 -4.40 -0.16 23.28
N GLU A 80 -3.38 0.07 22.43
CA GLU A 80 -3.58 0.52 21.06
C GLU A 80 -4.49 -0.41 20.26
N ARG A 81 -4.46 -1.73 20.53
CA ARG A 81 -5.30 -2.74 19.85
C ARG A 81 -6.80 -2.39 19.89
N LYS A 82 -7.26 -1.70 20.93
CA LYS A 82 -8.67 -1.32 21.12
C LYS A 82 -9.15 -0.25 20.14
N LYS A 83 -8.22 0.49 19.52
CA LYS A 83 -8.51 1.47 18.47
C LYS A 83 -8.69 0.84 17.08
N ALA A 84 -8.51 -0.47 16.97
CA ALA A 84 -8.82 -1.18 15.73
C ALA A 84 -10.31 -1.03 15.38
N ARG A 85 -10.62 -0.95 14.08
CA ARG A 85 -12.00 -0.79 13.58
C ARG A 85 -12.96 -1.86 14.11
N LYS A 86 -12.44 -3.05 14.37
CA LYS A 86 -13.16 -4.12 15.05
C LYS A 86 -12.33 -4.51 16.28
N PRO A 87 -12.68 -3.98 17.47
CA PRO A 87 -11.98 -4.31 18.71
C PRO A 87 -11.92 -5.82 18.89
N SER A 88 -10.74 -6.31 19.25
CA SER A 88 -10.46 -7.70 19.52
C SER A 88 -9.39 -7.77 20.59
N GLU A 89 -9.49 -8.75 21.48
CA GLU A 89 -8.40 -9.06 22.41
C GLU A 89 -7.22 -9.74 21.69
N ASP A 90 -7.44 -10.25 20.47
CA ASP A 90 -6.44 -10.97 19.69
C ASP A 90 -5.44 -10.00 19.03
N VAL A 91 -4.16 -10.21 19.32
CA VAL A 91 -3.03 -9.45 18.79
C VAL A 91 -2.01 -10.39 18.19
N ILE A 92 -1.40 -9.96 17.08
CA ILE A 92 -0.16 -10.54 16.57
C ILE A 92 1.00 -9.63 17.00
N VAL A 93 2.02 -10.22 17.62
CA VAL A 93 3.31 -9.58 17.88
C VAL A 93 4.26 -10.07 16.80
N GLU A 94 4.81 -9.17 16.00
CA GLU A 94 5.72 -9.51 14.90
C GLU A 94 7.10 -8.90 15.15
N GLN A 95 8.15 -9.63 14.86
CA GLN A 95 9.51 -9.09 14.81
C GLN A 95 9.55 -7.84 13.91
N TYR A 96 10.18 -6.78 14.40
CA TYR A 96 10.46 -5.60 13.59
C TYR A 96 11.51 -5.95 12.54
N ILE A 97 11.21 -5.67 11.27
CA ILE A 97 12.12 -5.95 10.15
C ILE A 97 12.80 -4.64 9.75
N PRO A 98 14.14 -4.52 9.83
CA PRO A 98 14.83 -3.44 9.16
C PRO A 98 14.73 -3.65 7.64
N PHE A 99 14.37 -2.60 6.90
CA PHE A 99 14.24 -2.67 5.44
C PHE A 99 14.71 -1.38 4.78
N SER A 100 15.25 -1.51 3.57
CA SER A 100 15.67 -0.38 2.73
C SER A 100 14.47 0.32 2.11
N THR A 101 13.45 -0.45 1.71
CA THR A 101 12.21 0.08 1.15
C THR A 101 11.02 -0.89 1.35
N GLU A 102 9.81 -0.35 1.25
CA GLU A 102 8.56 -1.11 1.20
C GLU A 102 8.02 -1.07 -0.23
N ASP A 103 7.52 -2.20 -0.72
CA ASP A 103 6.92 -2.29 -2.04
C ASP A 103 5.45 -2.70 -1.98
N ASN A 104 4.79 -2.52 -3.13
CA ASN A 104 3.51 -3.15 -3.39
C ASN A 104 3.54 -3.80 -4.78
N GLN A 105 3.75 -5.12 -4.81
CA GLN A 105 3.74 -5.88 -6.04
C GLN A 105 2.30 -6.21 -6.44
N LEU A 106 1.80 -5.52 -7.46
CA LEU A 106 0.50 -5.81 -8.05
C LEU A 106 0.57 -7.08 -8.90
N VAL A 107 -0.16 -8.11 -8.49
CA VAL A 107 -0.29 -9.40 -9.16
C VAL A 107 -1.70 -9.55 -9.71
N VAL A 108 -1.81 -9.79 -11.01
CA VAL A 108 -3.10 -10.03 -11.68
C VAL A 108 -3.23 -11.52 -11.97
N ARG A 109 -4.14 -12.19 -11.27
CA ARG A 109 -4.51 -13.57 -11.59
C ARG A 109 -5.62 -13.57 -12.61
N ASN A 110 -5.31 -14.05 -13.82
CA ASN A 110 -6.30 -14.42 -14.82
C ASN A 110 -6.13 -15.92 -15.12
N LYS A 111 -6.20 -16.36 -16.38
CA LYS A 111 -5.73 -17.70 -16.79
C LYS A 111 -4.27 -17.89 -16.35
N ASP A 112 -3.41 -16.96 -16.72
CA ASP A 112 -2.01 -16.86 -16.27
C ASP A 112 -1.84 -15.80 -15.17
N THR A 113 -0.67 -15.78 -14.54
CA THR A 113 -0.24 -14.74 -13.60
C THR A 113 0.48 -13.64 -14.38
N TYR A 114 0.07 -12.40 -14.15
CA TYR A 114 0.69 -11.21 -14.72
C TYR A 114 1.09 -10.26 -13.59
N PHE A 115 2.08 -9.42 -13.84
CA PHE A 115 2.60 -8.48 -12.85
C PHE A 115 2.60 -7.08 -13.44
N CYS A 116 2.32 -6.07 -12.62
CA CYS A 116 2.72 -4.71 -12.95
C CYS A 116 4.21 -4.54 -12.60
N LYS A 117 4.91 -3.56 -13.19
CA LYS A 117 6.20 -3.10 -12.63
C LYS A 117 6.00 -2.78 -11.16
N THR A 118 6.92 -3.19 -10.29
CA THR A 118 6.81 -3.02 -8.84
C THR A 118 6.60 -1.56 -8.46
N LEU A 119 5.70 -1.30 -7.51
CA LEU A 119 5.38 0.04 -7.03
C LEU A 119 6.18 0.32 -5.76
N GLY A 120 6.77 1.51 -5.68
CA GLY A 120 7.23 2.07 -4.42
C GLY A 120 6.13 2.93 -3.81
N HIS A 121 6.15 3.06 -2.49
CA HIS A 121 5.29 4.00 -1.78
C HIS A 121 5.93 4.47 -0.48
N TYR A 122 5.30 5.47 0.13
CA TYR A 122 5.47 5.68 1.55
C TYR A 122 4.13 5.95 2.21
N GLN A 123 4.06 5.51 3.47
CA GLN A 123 2.96 5.81 4.38
C GLN A 123 3.36 6.88 5.39
N LEU A 124 2.37 7.65 5.82
CA LEU A 124 2.44 8.53 6.98
C LEU A 124 1.37 8.07 7.98
N TYR A 125 1.77 7.82 9.23
CA TYR A 125 0.87 7.38 10.30
C TYR A 125 -0.01 6.17 9.92
N GLY A 126 0.54 5.25 9.13
CA GLY A 126 -0.13 4.03 8.67
C GLY A 126 -1.15 4.23 7.53
N ASP A 127 -1.25 5.43 6.96
CA ASP A 127 -2.06 5.69 5.76
C ASP A 127 -1.17 5.98 4.54
N TYR A 128 -1.63 5.53 3.38
CA TYR A 128 -0.97 5.78 2.10
C TYR A 128 -0.96 7.28 1.80
N HIS A 129 0.22 7.79 1.42
CA HIS A 129 0.41 9.20 1.09
C HIS A 129 0.92 9.43 -0.34
N SER A 130 1.88 8.62 -0.79
CA SER A 130 2.39 8.69 -2.15
C SER A 130 2.82 7.31 -2.66
N SER A 131 2.69 7.07 -3.95
CA SER A 131 3.24 5.90 -4.63
C SER A 131 3.76 6.27 -6.01
N TRP A 132 4.66 5.43 -6.52
CA TRP A 132 5.28 5.63 -7.81
C TRP A 132 5.58 4.29 -8.48
N GLN A 133 5.81 4.35 -9.79
CA GLN A 133 6.11 3.18 -10.60
C GLN A 133 7.11 3.56 -11.71
N PRO A 134 8.21 2.81 -11.92
CA PRO A 134 8.69 1.65 -11.13
C PRO A 134 9.22 2.04 -9.74
N ILE A 135 9.50 1.07 -8.87
CA ILE A 135 9.91 1.26 -7.47
C ILE A 135 11.18 2.12 -7.24
N TYR A 136 12.17 2.04 -8.12
CA TYR A 136 13.45 2.73 -7.93
C TYR A 136 13.43 4.18 -8.43
N ARG A 137 13.98 5.09 -7.62
CA ARG A 137 14.06 6.54 -7.87
C ARG A 137 15.40 6.98 -8.43
N ASN A 138 16.46 6.20 -8.16
CA ASN A 138 17.83 6.42 -8.61
C ASN A 138 18.49 5.07 -8.97
N ASP A 139 19.76 5.11 -9.38
CA ASP A 139 20.49 3.91 -9.83
C ASP A 139 20.88 2.98 -8.67
N GLU A 140 21.15 3.52 -7.47
CA GLU A 140 21.44 2.71 -6.26
C GLU A 140 20.23 1.86 -5.86
N GLU A 141 19.04 2.46 -5.83
CA GLU A 141 17.79 1.73 -5.56
C GLU A 141 17.46 0.72 -6.66
N ARG A 142 17.87 1.00 -7.91
CA ARG A 142 17.71 0.04 -9.01
C ARG A 142 18.61 -1.17 -8.79
N GLU A 143 19.88 -0.97 -8.47
CA GLU A 143 20.82 -2.06 -8.19
C GLU A 143 20.34 -2.89 -6.98
N GLY A 144 19.92 -2.21 -5.91
CA GLY A 144 19.33 -2.84 -4.73
C GLY A 144 18.11 -3.70 -5.09
N PHE A 145 17.17 -3.15 -5.86
CA PHE A 145 15.99 -3.89 -6.31
C PHE A 145 16.35 -5.08 -7.21
N GLU A 146 17.25 -4.92 -8.18
CA GLU A 146 17.68 -6.01 -9.05
C GLU A 146 18.31 -7.16 -8.23
N SER A 147 18.99 -6.86 -7.12
CA SER A 147 19.56 -7.88 -6.23
C SER A 147 18.53 -8.77 -5.52
N VAL A 148 17.27 -8.33 -5.42
CA VAL A 148 16.17 -9.05 -4.75
C VAL A 148 14.98 -9.35 -5.66
N LYS A 149 15.02 -8.92 -6.93
CA LYS A 149 13.92 -8.98 -7.90
C LYS A 149 13.24 -10.35 -7.99
N ASP A 150 14.02 -11.41 -8.07
CA ASP A 150 13.48 -12.77 -8.18
C ASP A 150 12.65 -13.17 -6.95
N GLN A 151 13.08 -12.76 -5.75
CA GLN A 151 12.32 -12.99 -4.51
C GLN A 151 11.03 -12.18 -4.50
N VAL A 152 11.05 -10.92 -4.95
CA VAL A 152 9.85 -10.06 -5.04
C VAL A 152 8.77 -10.75 -5.86
N PHE A 153 9.07 -11.10 -7.12
CA PHE A 153 8.07 -11.70 -8.02
C PHE A 153 7.68 -13.13 -7.61
N SER A 154 8.64 -13.95 -7.18
CA SER A 154 8.37 -15.34 -6.75
C SER A 154 7.49 -15.38 -5.49
N PHE A 155 7.78 -14.55 -4.49
CA PHE A 155 6.97 -14.49 -3.28
C PHE A 155 5.60 -13.89 -3.53
N ALA A 156 5.51 -12.85 -4.38
CA ALA A 156 4.22 -12.28 -4.76
C ALA A 156 3.32 -13.31 -5.48
N GLU A 157 3.88 -14.15 -6.35
CA GLU A 157 3.13 -15.23 -6.99
C GLU A 157 2.66 -16.28 -5.97
N LYS A 158 3.58 -16.79 -5.14
CA LYS A 158 3.28 -17.82 -4.13
C LYS A 158 2.21 -17.34 -3.15
N ALA A 159 2.36 -16.14 -2.61
CA ALA A 159 1.40 -15.51 -1.71
C ALA A 159 0.03 -15.39 -2.38
N THR A 160 0.00 -14.85 -3.61
CA THR A 160 -1.24 -14.71 -4.38
C THR A 160 -1.92 -16.05 -4.65
N LEU A 161 -1.16 -17.08 -5.04
CA LEU A 161 -1.70 -18.42 -5.29
C LEU A 161 -2.20 -19.10 -4.03
N ALA A 162 -1.55 -18.90 -2.89
CA ALA A 162 -1.99 -19.44 -1.61
C ALA A 162 -3.36 -18.88 -1.20
N LEU A 163 -3.61 -17.59 -1.41
CA LEU A 163 -4.88 -16.94 -1.07
C LEU A 163 -5.98 -17.22 -2.11
N ALA A 164 -5.65 -17.05 -3.39
CA ALA A 164 -6.63 -17.06 -4.47
C ALA A 164 -6.92 -18.48 -5.00
N GLY A 165 -5.94 -19.38 -4.90
CA GLY A 165 -5.94 -20.69 -5.54
C GLY A 165 -5.93 -20.62 -7.08
N PRO A 166 -6.02 -21.77 -7.77
CA PRO A 166 -5.92 -21.84 -9.23
C PRO A 166 -7.08 -21.16 -9.95
N LYS A 167 -8.25 -21.06 -9.29
CA LYS A 167 -9.48 -20.46 -9.83
C LYS A 167 -9.65 -18.99 -9.45
N GLY A 168 -8.78 -18.43 -8.62
CA GLY A 168 -8.87 -17.03 -8.24
C GLY A 168 -8.63 -16.09 -9.43
N ARG A 169 -9.45 -15.05 -9.58
CA ARG A 169 -9.42 -14.14 -10.73
C ARG A 169 -9.55 -12.69 -10.31
N GLY A 170 -8.48 -11.92 -10.38
CA GLY A 170 -8.48 -10.52 -9.96
C GLY A 170 -7.08 -10.03 -9.60
N ILE A 171 -6.99 -8.74 -9.27
CA ILE A 171 -5.77 -8.14 -8.74
C ILE A 171 -5.56 -8.44 -7.26
N HIS A 172 -4.30 -8.61 -6.89
CA HIS A 172 -3.79 -8.73 -5.54
C HIS A 172 -2.64 -7.74 -5.40
N ALA A 173 -2.60 -7.04 -4.28
CA ALA A 173 -1.53 -6.15 -3.89
C ALA A 173 -0.75 -6.85 -2.78
N VAL A 174 0.44 -7.34 -3.11
CA VAL A 174 1.33 -8.01 -2.15
C VAL A 174 2.29 -6.96 -1.60
N GLU A 175 2.20 -6.67 -0.31
CA GLU A 175 3.11 -5.74 0.36
C GLU A 175 4.31 -6.50 0.91
N GLN A 176 5.51 -6.01 0.58
CA GLN A 176 6.76 -6.66 0.97
C GLN A 176 7.75 -5.63 1.51
N PHE A 177 8.58 -6.07 2.45
CA PHE A 177 9.74 -5.33 2.93
C PHE A 177 10.98 -5.84 2.22
N LEU A 178 11.73 -4.94 1.60
CA LEU A 178 12.93 -5.25 0.82
C LEU A 178 14.14 -4.68 1.58
N ASP A 179 15.01 -5.58 2.02
CA ASP A 179 16.29 -5.25 2.60
C ASP A 179 17.40 -5.56 1.58
N PHE A 180 17.98 -4.49 1.01
CA PHE A 180 19.03 -4.59 0.01
C PHE A 180 20.38 -4.99 0.61
N GLU A 181 20.62 -4.70 1.88
CA GLU A 181 21.87 -5.06 2.55
C GLU A 181 21.94 -6.57 2.79
N SER A 182 20.90 -7.14 3.42
CA SER A 182 20.84 -8.59 3.64
C SER A 182 20.31 -9.39 2.43
N LYS A 183 19.87 -8.69 1.37
CA LYS A 183 19.25 -9.25 0.16
C LYS A 183 18.04 -10.13 0.49
N LYS A 184 17.21 -9.70 1.43
CA LYS A 184 16.02 -10.43 1.88
C LYS A 184 14.76 -9.65 1.55
N VAL A 185 13.74 -10.42 1.15
CA VAL A 185 12.37 -9.94 0.99
C VAL A 185 11.50 -10.62 2.04
N TYR A 186 10.63 -9.86 2.68
CA TYR A 186 9.64 -10.35 3.65
C TYR A 186 8.24 -9.96 3.19
N VAL A 187 7.32 -10.92 3.08
CA VAL A 187 5.92 -10.63 2.77
C VAL A 187 5.21 -10.16 4.02
N ASN A 188 4.71 -8.93 4.00
CA ASN A 188 4.02 -8.29 5.11
C ASN A 188 2.53 -8.65 5.07
N GLU A 189 1.83 -8.25 4.02
CA GLU A 189 0.39 -8.46 3.87
C GLU A 189 -0.04 -8.60 2.40
N VAL A 190 -1.28 -9.04 2.18
CA VAL A 190 -1.85 -9.17 0.83
C VAL A 190 -3.26 -8.62 0.81
N SER A 191 -3.47 -7.57 0.03
CA SER A 191 -4.80 -7.05 -0.29
C SER A 191 -5.35 -7.74 -1.54
N CYS A 192 -6.42 -8.51 -1.41
CA CYS A 192 -7.06 -9.23 -2.52
C CYS A 192 -7.99 -8.34 -3.38
N ARG A 193 -7.57 -7.11 -3.69
CA ARG A 193 -8.38 -6.10 -4.37
C ARG A 193 -7.48 -4.99 -4.93
N PRO A 194 -8.01 -4.10 -5.79
CA PRO A 194 -7.32 -2.84 -6.09
C PRO A 194 -6.92 -2.13 -4.79
N HIS A 195 -5.70 -1.59 -4.80
CA HIS A 195 -5.05 -0.97 -3.66
C HIS A 195 -4.81 0.51 -3.92
N ASP A 196 -4.72 1.32 -2.88
CA ASP A 196 -4.54 2.76 -3.07
C ASP A 196 -3.17 3.13 -3.65
N THR A 197 -2.12 2.43 -3.23
CA THR A 197 -0.79 2.51 -3.87
C THR A 197 -0.90 2.28 -5.38
N GLY A 198 -1.78 1.39 -5.82
CA GLY A 198 -2.06 1.12 -7.23
C GLY A 198 -2.69 2.27 -8.01
N MET A 199 -3.12 3.37 -7.39
CA MET A 199 -3.75 4.50 -8.10
C MET A 199 -2.79 5.14 -9.13
N VAL A 200 -1.48 5.05 -8.92
CA VAL A 200 -0.48 5.48 -9.91
C VAL A 200 -0.69 4.84 -11.29
N THR A 201 -1.19 3.59 -11.32
CA THR A 201 -1.48 2.85 -12.57
C THR A 201 -2.56 3.50 -13.43
N PHE A 202 -3.39 4.40 -12.89
CA PHE A 202 -4.33 5.17 -13.70
C PHE A 202 -3.63 6.10 -14.69
N LYS A 203 -2.37 6.47 -14.42
CA LYS A 203 -1.57 7.32 -15.29
C LYS A 203 -0.40 6.59 -15.93
N THR A 204 0.22 5.63 -15.23
CA THR A 204 1.41 4.91 -15.73
C THR A 204 1.08 3.73 -16.64
N HIS A 205 -0.15 3.21 -16.65
CA HIS A 205 -0.54 2.11 -17.54
C HIS A 205 -1.38 2.60 -18.73
N TYR A 206 -1.40 1.78 -19.79
CA TYR A 206 -2.23 2.03 -20.98
C TYR A 206 -3.73 2.13 -20.61
N PRO A 207 -4.53 2.90 -21.37
CA PRO A 207 -5.98 2.98 -21.16
C PRO A 207 -6.63 1.60 -21.09
N GLY A 208 -7.44 1.37 -20.04
CA GLY A 208 -8.05 0.07 -19.78
C GLY A 208 -7.17 -0.95 -19.05
N TYR A 209 -5.90 -0.61 -18.75
CA TYR A 209 -4.94 -1.47 -18.05
C TYR A 209 -4.44 -0.88 -16.72
N SER A 210 -5.10 0.13 -16.16
CA SER A 210 -4.91 0.48 -14.75
C SER A 210 -5.29 -0.70 -13.84
N GLN A 211 -4.94 -0.66 -12.56
CA GLN A 211 -5.29 -1.71 -11.61
C GLN A 211 -6.78 -2.09 -11.63
N SER A 212 -7.67 -1.12 -11.84
CA SER A 212 -9.11 -1.35 -11.93
C SER A 212 -9.49 -2.02 -13.25
N GLY A 213 -8.90 -1.57 -14.36
CA GLY A 213 -9.07 -2.21 -15.67
C GLY A 213 -8.59 -3.65 -15.66
N LEU A 214 -7.40 -3.89 -15.10
CA LEU A 214 -6.82 -5.22 -14.91
C LEU A 214 -7.69 -6.11 -14.03
N HIS A 215 -8.21 -5.58 -12.91
CA HIS A 215 -9.11 -6.31 -12.04
C HIS A 215 -10.39 -6.72 -12.78
N ILE A 216 -11.01 -5.81 -13.54
CA ILE A 216 -12.21 -6.09 -14.34
C ILE A 216 -11.91 -7.14 -15.40
N ARG A 217 -10.81 -7.00 -16.17
CA ARG A 217 -10.42 -7.98 -17.20
C ARG A 217 -10.23 -9.37 -16.60
N ALA A 218 -9.52 -9.47 -15.48
CA ALA A 218 -9.34 -10.73 -14.78
C ALA A 218 -10.66 -11.32 -14.26
N ALA A 219 -11.47 -10.50 -13.57
CA ALA A 219 -12.77 -10.90 -13.04
C ALA A 219 -13.75 -11.38 -14.12
N THR A 220 -13.69 -10.77 -15.31
CA THR A 220 -14.50 -11.14 -16.48
C THR A 220 -13.81 -12.11 -17.42
N GLN A 221 -12.61 -12.59 -17.06
CA GLN A 221 -11.78 -13.52 -17.84
C GLN A 221 -11.44 -13.03 -19.26
N ILE A 222 -11.46 -11.71 -19.48
CA ILE A 222 -10.98 -11.10 -20.71
C ILE A 222 -9.45 -11.29 -20.75
N PRO A 223 -8.88 -11.84 -21.84
CA PRO A 223 -7.44 -12.02 -21.97
C PRO A 223 -6.66 -10.70 -21.87
N MET A 224 -5.41 -10.78 -21.42
CA MET A 224 -4.49 -9.64 -21.54
C MET A 224 -4.02 -9.53 -22.99
N GLU A 225 -3.90 -8.30 -23.50
CA GLU A 225 -3.43 -8.08 -24.87
C GLU A 225 -1.97 -8.50 -25.03
N PRO A 226 -1.64 -9.39 -25.98
CA PRO A 226 -0.28 -9.87 -26.17
C PRO A 226 0.76 -8.77 -26.36
N GLY A 227 0.41 -7.69 -27.07
CA GLY A 227 1.30 -6.56 -27.33
C GLY A 227 1.69 -5.75 -26.09
N LEU A 228 0.91 -5.85 -25.00
CA LEU A 228 1.12 -5.14 -23.74
C LEU A 228 1.79 -6.01 -22.66
N ILE A 229 2.21 -7.22 -23.02
CA ILE A 229 2.93 -8.12 -22.13
C ILE A 229 4.39 -8.19 -22.59
N GLU A 230 5.29 -7.99 -21.64
CA GLU A 230 6.71 -8.29 -21.76
C GLU A 230 7.00 -9.58 -20.99
N LYS A 231 7.74 -10.50 -21.59
CA LYS A 231 8.18 -11.73 -20.91
C LYS A 231 9.66 -11.61 -20.61
N THR A 232 9.99 -11.56 -19.33
CA THR A 232 11.36 -11.40 -18.83
C THR A 232 11.55 -12.42 -17.72
N ASP A 233 12.53 -13.31 -17.84
CA ASP A 233 12.85 -14.32 -16.81
C ASP A 233 11.65 -15.17 -16.35
N GLY A 234 10.75 -15.51 -17.27
CA GLY A 234 9.53 -16.27 -16.98
C GLY A 234 8.37 -15.45 -16.37
N ILE A 235 8.61 -14.18 -16.06
CA ILE A 235 7.62 -13.23 -15.53
C ILE A 235 6.85 -12.61 -16.70
N ARG A 236 5.51 -12.55 -16.60
CA ARG A 236 4.66 -11.82 -17.55
C ARG A 236 4.39 -10.42 -17.02
N LEU A 237 5.22 -9.47 -17.40
CA LEU A 237 5.14 -8.08 -16.97
C LEU A 237 4.23 -7.28 -17.89
N LEU A 238 3.32 -6.49 -17.30
CA LEU A 238 2.47 -5.56 -18.02
C LEU A 238 3.25 -4.28 -18.31
N LYS A 239 3.26 -3.86 -19.57
CA LYS A 239 3.96 -2.65 -20.00
C LYS A 239 3.34 -1.40 -19.36
N SER A 240 4.21 -0.54 -18.83
CA SER A 240 3.87 0.83 -18.43
C SER A 240 4.16 1.79 -19.58
N ILE A 241 3.46 2.92 -19.62
CA ILE A 241 3.69 4.01 -20.58
C ILE A 241 5.02 4.70 -20.26
N ARG A 242 5.12 5.28 -19.06
CA ARG A 242 6.27 6.07 -18.55
C ARG A 242 6.32 6.00 -17.02
N PRO A 243 7.44 6.36 -16.39
CA PRO A 243 7.49 6.59 -14.95
C PRO A 243 6.40 7.57 -14.50
N GLY A 244 5.83 7.31 -13.34
CA GLY A 244 4.80 8.18 -12.78
C GLY A 244 4.66 8.02 -11.27
N ALA A 245 3.95 8.97 -10.68
CA ALA A 245 3.66 9.00 -9.26
C ALA A 245 2.24 9.50 -8.99
N SER A 246 1.72 9.14 -7.82
CA SER A 246 0.53 9.72 -7.23
C SER A 246 0.84 10.31 -5.87
N HIS A 247 0.18 11.41 -5.54
CA HIS A 247 0.23 12.02 -4.21
C HIS A 247 -1.20 12.31 -3.73
N VAL A 248 -1.51 11.99 -2.48
CA VAL A 248 -2.86 12.21 -1.94
C VAL A 248 -3.23 13.69 -1.85
N ILE A 249 -4.53 13.95 -1.91
CA ILE A 249 -5.13 15.23 -1.51
C ILE A 249 -5.96 14.96 -0.26
N VAL A 250 -5.46 15.39 0.90
CA VAL A 250 -6.05 15.13 2.22
C VAL A 250 -6.69 16.39 2.77
N SER A 251 -7.85 16.25 3.42
CA SER A 251 -8.58 17.40 3.98
C SER A 251 -7.87 18.01 5.20
N PRO A 252 -7.52 19.32 5.18
CA PRO A 252 -6.94 20.05 6.31
C PRO A 252 -7.98 20.54 7.33
N CYS A 253 -9.23 20.15 7.14
CA CYS A 253 -10.34 20.54 8.00
C CYS A 253 -11.47 19.52 7.93
N GLU A 254 -12.28 19.51 8.98
CA GLU A 254 -13.50 18.74 9.08
C GLU A 254 -14.70 19.53 8.54
N GLY A 255 -15.73 18.83 8.06
CA GLY A 255 -17.01 19.43 7.72
C GLY A 255 -17.70 18.87 6.48
N TRP A 256 -18.95 19.29 6.29
CA TRP A 256 -19.78 18.95 5.16
C TRP A 256 -19.43 19.78 3.91
N ASN A 257 -19.71 19.19 2.75
CA ASN A 257 -19.55 19.81 1.43
C ASN A 257 -18.12 20.36 1.18
N PRO A 258 -17.09 19.50 1.13
CA PRO A 258 -15.75 19.95 0.78
C PRO A 258 -15.71 20.61 -0.61
N GLN A 259 -15.13 21.80 -0.65
CA GLN A 259 -14.92 22.59 -1.88
C GLN A 259 -13.43 22.70 -2.18
N PHE A 260 -13.09 22.85 -3.45
CA PHE A 260 -11.71 22.77 -3.94
C PHE A 260 -11.42 23.93 -4.89
N ARG A 261 -10.23 24.55 -4.76
CA ARG A 261 -9.68 25.49 -5.75
C ARG A 261 -8.23 25.15 -6.08
N GLY A 262 -7.66 25.83 -7.08
CA GLY A 262 -6.25 25.67 -7.47
C GLY A 262 -6.00 24.63 -8.57
N ARG A 263 -7.05 24.16 -9.26
CA ARG A 263 -6.96 23.13 -10.31
C ARG A 263 -6.13 23.58 -11.50
N GLU A 264 -6.26 24.84 -11.90
CA GLU A 264 -5.52 25.43 -13.01
C GLU A 264 -4.02 25.45 -12.73
N LYS A 265 -3.64 25.71 -11.47
CA LYS A 265 -2.24 25.62 -11.02
C LYS A 265 -1.77 24.16 -10.98
N ALA A 266 -2.59 23.26 -10.44
CA ALA A 266 -2.27 21.84 -10.36
C ALA A 266 -1.99 21.22 -11.73
N LEU A 267 -2.78 21.59 -12.75
CA LEU A 267 -2.65 21.11 -14.13
C LEU A 267 -1.32 21.50 -14.81
N GLN A 268 -0.55 22.44 -14.25
CA GLN A 268 0.80 22.75 -14.73
C GLN A 268 1.80 21.65 -14.36
N HIS A 269 1.46 20.80 -13.39
CA HIS A 269 2.33 19.77 -12.83
C HIS A 269 1.78 18.36 -13.06
N GLY A 270 0.47 18.17 -12.93
CA GLY A 270 -0.16 16.86 -13.09
C GLY A 270 -1.68 16.91 -13.09
N ASP A 271 -2.31 15.76 -13.28
CA ASP A 271 -3.76 15.65 -13.18
C ASP A 271 -4.20 15.58 -11.73
N VAL A 272 -5.38 16.10 -11.43
CA VAL A 272 -6.00 16.01 -10.11
C VAL A 272 -7.36 15.36 -10.20
N TRP A 273 -7.56 14.27 -9.45
CA TRP A 273 -8.81 13.52 -9.38
C TRP A 273 -9.43 13.70 -8.01
N ILE A 274 -10.64 14.29 -7.98
CA ILE A 274 -11.38 14.56 -6.74
C ILE A 274 -12.48 13.53 -6.57
N PHE A 275 -12.52 12.86 -5.41
CA PHE A 275 -13.43 11.75 -5.12
C PHE A 275 -14.85 12.19 -4.74
N LYS A 276 -15.08 13.50 -4.54
CA LYS A 276 -16.40 14.07 -4.21
C LYS A 276 -17.07 13.43 -2.98
N LYS A 277 -16.27 13.03 -1.99
CA LYS A 277 -16.80 12.55 -0.70
C LYS A 277 -17.56 13.70 -0.02
N PRO A 278 -18.79 13.47 0.48
CA PRO A 278 -19.69 14.55 0.90
C PRO A 278 -19.30 15.18 2.24
N TYR A 279 -18.47 14.50 3.02
CA TYR A 279 -17.98 14.97 4.32
C TYR A 279 -16.47 14.80 4.39
N ALA A 280 -15.76 15.71 5.03
CA ALA A 280 -14.36 15.56 5.40
C ALA A 280 -14.26 15.37 6.91
N PHE A 281 -13.53 14.35 7.36
CA PHE A 281 -13.10 14.25 8.76
C PHE A 281 -11.65 14.70 8.86
N HIS A 282 -11.27 15.21 10.02
CA HIS A 282 -9.91 15.62 10.32
C HIS A 282 -9.62 15.42 11.81
N GLU A 283 -8.56 14.67 12.09
CA GLU A 283 -7.98 14.45 13.41
C GLU A 283 -6.51 14.90 13.35
N PRO A 284 -5.86 15.15 14.51
CA PRO A 284 -4.42 15.42 14.53
C PRO A 284 -3.66 14.31 13.79
N HIS A 285 -2.89 14.68 12.76
CA HIS A 285 -2.12 13.78 11.89
C HIS A 285 -2.92 12.88 10.91
N HIS A 286 -4.25 12.95 10.90
CA HIS A 286 -5.09 12.16 9.99
C HIS A 286 -6.20 13.00 9.37
N GLY A 287 -6.32 13.01 8.05
CA GLY A 287 -7.46 13.63 7.38
C GLY A 287 -8.10 12.71 6.36
N ARG A 288 -9.34 13.01 6.00
CA ARG A 288 -9.99 12.26 4.92
C ARG A 288 -9.28 12.52 3.60
N ARG A 289 -8.80 11.48 2.93
CA ARG A 289 -8.36 11.54 1.54
C ARG A 289 -9.54 11.93 0.63
N LEU A 290 -9.50 13.11 0.03
CA LEU A 290 -10.54 13.66 -0.82
C LEU A 290 -10.20 13.60 -2.31
N GLY A 291 -8.94 13.34 -2.65
CA GLY A 291 -8.50 13.16 -4.01
C GLY A 291 -7.10 12.59 -4.11
N VAL A 292 -6.58 12.57 -5.33
CA VAL A 292 -5.22 12.18 -5.66
C VAL A 292 -4.73 13.02 -6.83
N ALA A 293 -3.49 13.47 -6.78
CA ALA A 293 -2.77 14.03 -7.90
C ALA A 293 -1.95 12.93 -8.59
N LEU A 294 -1.82 12.98 -9.91
CA LEU A 294 -1.16 11.99 -10.75
C LEU A 294 -0.25 12.69 -11.75
N ALA A 295 1.03 12.30 -11.80
CA ALA A 295 1.99 12.86 -12.72
C ALA A 295 2.79 11.78 -13.46
N LEU A 296 3.21 12.09 -14.70
CA LEU A 296 4.21 11.34 -15.45
C LEU A 296 5.43 12.23 -15.66
N ALA A 297 6.60 11.62 -15.70
CA ALA A 297 7.83 12.30 -16.07
C ALA A 297 8.80 11.32 -16.73
N ASP A 298 9.99 11.79 -17.09
CA ASP A 298 11.06 10.92 -17.61
C ASP A 298 11.74 10.10 -16.51
N THR A 299 11.69 10.57 -15.27
CA THR A 299 12.22 9.86 -14.10
C THR A 299 11.16 9.76 -13.01
N VAL A 300 11.28 8.74 -12.17
CA VAL A 300 10.41 8.57 -10.99
C VAL A 300 10.55 9.74 -10.03
N ALA A 301 11.77 10.21 -9.78
CA ALA A 301 12.03 11.34 -8.88
C ALA A 301 11.29 12.61 -9.32
N GLU A 302 11.32 12.92 -10.63
CA GLU A 302 10.60 14.07 -11.16
C GLU A 302 9.07 13.85 -11.11
N ALA A 303 8.59 12.63 -11.39
CA ALA A 303 7.17 12.33 -11.30
C ALA A 303 6.63 12.51 -9.87
N ILE A 304 7.38 12.09 -8.84
CA ILE A 304 7.02 12.31 -7.43
C ILE A 304 6.89 13.81 -7.15
N LYS A 305 7.89 14.60 -7.52
CA LYS A 305 7.88 16.06 -7.35
C LYS A 305 6.68 16.71 -8.02
N GLN A 306 6.37 16.33 -9.27
CA GLN A 306 5.24 16.90 -10.01
C GLN A 306 3.88 16.51 -9.41
N ALA A 307 3.72 15.26 -8.95
CA ALA A 307 2.50 14.83 -8.27
C ALA A 307 2.29 15.58 -6.94
N GLU A 308 3.37 15.82 -6.20
CA GLU A 308 3.36 16.57 -4.95
C GLU A 308 3.00 18.05 -5.16
N LEU A 309 3.63 18.72 -6.14
CA LEU A 309 3.28 20.09 -6.54
C LEU A 309 1.81 20.21 -6.96
N ALA A 310 1.31 19.26 -7.78
CA ALA A 310 -0.07 19.22 -8.21
C ALA A 310 -1.04 19.05 -7.03
N ALA A 311 -0.72 18.18 -6.07
CA ALA A 311 -1.54 17.98 -4.87
C ALA A 311 -1.54 19.24 -3.98
N HIS A 312 -0.38 19.86 -3.76
CA HIS A 312 -0.22 21.01 -2.86
C HIS A 312 -0.76 22.32 -3.45
N ALA A 313 -0.99 22.37 -4.76
CA ALA A 313 -1.73 23.45 -5.40
C ALA A 313 -3.23 23.47 -5.04
N ILE A 314 -3.76 22.38 -4.48
CA ILE A 314 -5.18 22.27 -4.12
C ILE A 314 -5.43 22.74 -2.70
N GLU A 315 -6.29 23.74 -2.57
CA GLU A 315 -6.80 24.21 -1.29
C GLU A 315 -8.25 23.77 -1.08
N ILE A 316 -8.59 23.48 0.18
CA ILE A 316 -9.86 22.91 0.58
C ILE A 316 -10.53 23.81 1.63
N LYS A 317 -11.84 23.92 1.54
CA LYS A 317 -12.70 24.46 2.61
C LYS A 317 -13.94 23.59 2.78
N THR A 318 -14.60 23.69 3.92
CA THR A 318 -15.89 23.04 4.21
C THR A 318 -16.91 24.11 4.60
N ASN A 319 -18.17 23.72 4.84
CA ASN A 319 -19.17 24.65 5.37
C ASN A 319 -18.78 25.16 6.77
N GLU A 320 -18.20 24.28 7.59
CA GLU A 320 -17.79 24.53 8.98
C GLU A 320 -16.42 25.22 9.07
N ALA A 321 -15.57 25.03 8.06
CA ALA A 321 -14.29 25.73 7.91
C ALA A 321 -14.27 26.51 6.59
N PRO A 322 -14.88 27.71 6.52
CA PRO A 322 -15.09 28.44 5.27
C PRO A 322 -13.84 29.07 4.66
N GLY A 323 -12.72 29.10 5.41
CA GLY A 323 -11.43 29.56 4.91
C GLY A 323 -10.76 28.51 4.01
N TRP A 324 -10.21 28.95 2.88
CA TRP A 324 -9.38 28.08 2.04
C TRP A 324 -8.10 27.72 2.79
N LYS A 325 -7.86 26.42 2.95
CA LYS A 325 -6.69 25.88 3.63
C LYS A 325 -5.87 25.02 2.68
N PRO A 326 -4.53 25.18 2.65
CA PRO A 326 -3.66 24.24 1.97
C PRO A 326 -3.59 22.93 2.75
N GLN A 327 -3.03 21.90 2.12
CA GLN A 327 -2.60 20.70 2.84
C GLN A 327 -1.47 21.06 3.83
N TRP A 328 -1.40 20.36 4.97
CA TRP A 328 -0.52 20.71 6.09
C TRP A 328 0.61 19.71 6.33
N MET A 329 0.45 18.46 5.88
CA MET A 329 1.45 17.42 6.05
C MET A 329 2.58 17.65 5.04
N THR A 330 3.81 17.78 5.51
CA THR A 330 5.03 17.91 4.69
C THR A 330 6.09 16.84 5.02
N GLU A 331 5.73 15.86 5.85
CA GLU A 331 6.67 14.80 6.25
C GLU A 331 6.99 13.89 5.06
N LYS A 332 8.30 13.63 4.84
CA LYS A 332 8.82 12.85 3.70
C LYS A 332 8.57 13.46 2.31
N HIS A 333 8.17 14.73 2.26
CA HIS A 333 7.95 15.48 1.01
C HIS A 333 9.29 15.80 0.35
N VAL A 334 9.29 15.84 -0.98
CA VAL A 334 10.46 16.23 -1.77
C VAL A 334 10.45 17.73 -2.09
N ILE A 335 9.30 18.40 -1.98
CA ILE A 335 9.20 19.87 -2.04
C ILE A 335 9.14 20.44 -0.61
N SER A 336 9.90 21.51 -0.38
CA SER A 336 10.00 22.21 0.91
C SER A 336 8.96 23.31 1.08
#